data_AF-A0A2M7SEW1-F1
#
_entry.id   AF-A0A2M7SEW1-F1
#
_cell.length_a   1.000
_cell.length_b   1.000
_cell.length_c   1.000
_cell.angle_alpha   90.00
_cell.angle_beta   90.00
_cell.angle_gamma   90.00
#
_symmetry.space_group_name_H-M   'P 1'
#
loop_
_entity.id
_entity.type
_entity.pdbx_description
1 polymer ?
#
loop_
_entity_poly.entity_id
_entity_poly.type
_entity_poly.pdbx_seq_one_letter_code
_entity_poly.pdbx_strand_id
1 'polypeptide(L)'
;MKRLIIITTSLVFVLCAGARIWAQSDYTSKLIGELKDKNAYVRIRAARELGRARDPLSIEFLIDALKDEHPRVRIFAARTLG
;
A
#
# COMPACT_ATOMS: atom_id res chain seq x y z
N MET A 1 42.42 18.08 1.69
CA MET A 1 41.26 18.71 1.02
C MET A 1 40.43 17.75 0.13
N LYS A 2 40.56 16.41 0.26
CA LYS A 2 39.80 15.43 -0.57
C LYS A 2 38.78 14.57 0.22
N ARG A 3 38.61 14.79 1.54
CA ARG A 3 37.69 14.03 2.40
C ARG A 3 36.37 14.75 2.71
N LEU A 4 36.18 15.99 2.23
CA LEU A 4 35.02 16.83 2.54
C LEU A 4 33.91 16.80 1.47
N ILE A 5 34.20 16.27 0.27
CA ILE A 5 33.28 16.26 -0.88
C ILE A 5 32.26 15.10 -0.80
N ILE A 6 32.58 14.00 -0.09
CA ILE A 6 31.71 12.80 -0.01
C ILE A 6 30.50 13.02 0.94
N ILE A 7 30.64 13.91 1.93
CA ILE A 7 29.58 14.15 2.93
C ILE A 7 28.45 15.01 2.35
N THR A 8 28.76 15.98 1.49
CA THR A 8 27.75 16.89 0.91
C THR A 8 26.93 16.22 -0.19
N THR A 9 27.51 15.28 -0.94
CA THR A 9 26.78 14.52 -1.98
C THR A 9 25.80 13.50 -1.37
N SER A 10 26.06 13.02 -0.16
CA SER A 10 25.18 12.06 0.53
C SER A 10 23.93 12.72 1.12
N LEU A 11 24.03 13.99 1.55
CA LEU A 11 22.92 14.70 2.20
C LEU A 11 21.82 15.13 1.22
N VAL A 12 22.18 15.47 -0.02
CA VAL A 12 21.22 15.86 -1.07
C VAL A 12 20.41 14.65 -1.58
N PHE A 13 21.03 13.46 -1.62
CA PHE A 13 20.32 12.23 -1.99
C PHE A 13 19.25 11.85 -0.97
N VAL A 14 19.51 12.09 0.32
CA VAL A 14 18.58 11.82 1.43
C VAL A 14 17.36 12.76 1.39
N LEU A 15 17.52 14.02 0.94
CA LEU A 15 16.42 14.98 0.87
C LEU A 15 15.51 14.79 -0.36
N CYS A 16 16.03 14.34 -1.50
CA CYS A 16 15.19 14.04 -2.68
C CYS A 16 14.59 12.63 -2.66
N ALA A 17 15.23 11.66 -2.00
CA ALA A 17 14.65 10.34 -1.78
C ALA A 17 13.49 10.39 -0.76
N GLY A 18 13.54 11.31 0.21
CA GLY A 18 12.49 11.50 1.20
C GLY A 18 11.12 11.81 0.61
N ALA A 19 11.02 12.67 -0.42
CA ALA A 19 9.70 13.05 -0.97
C ALA A 19 9.00 11.94 -1.77
N ARG A 20 9.75 10.96 -2.30
CA ARG A 20 9.17 9.80 -3.03
C ARG A 20 8.66 8.70 -2.10
N ILE A 21 9.20 8.62 -0.88
CA ILE A 21 8.84 7.59 0.09
C ILE A 21 7.47 7.88 0.74
N TRP A 22 7.04 9.14 0.78
CA TRP A 22 5.84 9.57 1.52
C TRP A 22 4.56 9.61 0.65
N ALA A 23 4.68 9.76 -0.67
CA ALA A 23 3.51 9.83 -1.54
C ALA A 23 2.87 8.46 -1.83
N GLN A 24 3.64 7.37 -1.73
CA GLN A 24 3.12 6.03 -2.03
C GLN A 24 2.30 5.45 -0.87
N SER A 25 2.59 5.83 0.39
CA SER A 25 1.91 5.31 1.58
C SER A 25 0.44 5.71 1.69
N ASP A 26 0.09 6.90 1.19
CA ASP A 26 -1.25 7.46 1.36
C ASP A 26 -2.29 6.73 0.51
N TYR A 27 -1.90 6.25 -0.66
CA TYR A 27 -2.79 5.49 -1.54
C TYR A 27 -3.17 4.13 -0.93
N THR A 28 -2.17 3.36 -0.48
CA THR A 28 -2.40 2.06 0.17
C THR A 28 -3.20 2.24 1.46
N SER A 29 -2.85 3.22 2.29
CA SER A 29 -3.55 3.51 3.54
C SER A 29 -5.02 3.87 3.31
N LYS A 30 -5.31 4.64 2.26
CA LYS A 30 -6.68 4.96 1.85
C LYS A 30 -7.45 3.70 1.47
N LEU A 31 -6.88 2.84 0.62
CA LEU A 31 -7.54 1.60 0.20
C LEU A 31 -7.76 0.63 1.37
N ILE A 32 -6.84 0.58 2.33
CA ILE A 32 -7.03 -0.17 3.58
C ILE A 32 -8.26 0.34 4.35
N GLY A 33 -8.45 1.67 4.41
CA GLY A 33 -9.66 2.25 4.99
C GLY A 33 -10.94 1.84 4.23
N GLU A 34 -10.88 1.81 2.90
CA GLU A 34 -12.00 1.41 2.03
C GLU A 34 -12.40 -0.07 2.19
N LEU A 35 -11.53 -0.95 2.69
CA LEU A 35 -11.89 -2.34 3.04
C LEU A 35 -12.91 -2.43 4.18
N LYS A 36 -13.13 -1.36 4.94
CA LYS A 36 -14.11 -1.31 6.04
C LYS A 36 -15.39 -0.55 5.67
N ASP A 37 -15.54 -0.16 4.40
CA ASP A 37 -16.70 0.59 3.93
C ASP A 37 -17.99 -0.26 4.02
N LYS A 38 -19.12 0.38 4.35
CA LYS A 38 -20.42 -0.29 4.44
C LYS A 38 -20.88 -0.84 3.09
N ASN A 39 -20.46 -0.20 1.99
CA ASN A 39 -20.79 -0.62 0.64
C ASN A 39 -19.81 -1.69 0.16
N ALA A 40 -20.32 -2.90 -0.08
CA ALA A 40 -19.53 -4.02 -0.59
C ALA A 40 -18.82 -3.70 -1.92
N TYR A 41 -19.37 -2.83 -2.78
CA TYR A 41 -18.72 -2.43 -4.03
C TYR A 41 -17.42 -1.65 -3.79
N VAL A 42 -17.40 -0.79 -2.76
CA VAL A 42 -16.20 -0.06 -2.34
C VAL A 42 -15.16 -1.02 -1.81
N ARG A 43 -15.54 -1.96 -0.94
CA ARG A 43 -14.64 -3.01 -0.42
C ARG A 43 -14.06 -3.89 -1.53
N ILE A 44 -14.89 -4.29 -2.50
CA ILE A 44 -14.44 -5.08 -3.67
C ILE A 44 -13.38 -4.32 -4.45
N ARG A 45 -13.63 -3.03 -4.73
CA ARG A 45 -12.67 -2.17 -5.42
C ARG A 45 -11.36 -2.09 -4.65
N ALA A 46 -11.44 -1.85 -3.34
CA ALA A 46 -10.28 -1.78 -2.47
C ALA A 46 -9.43 -3.05 -2.51
N ALA A 47 -10.04 -4.23 -2.31
CA ALA A 47 -9.34 -5.52 -2.36
C ALA A 47 -8.65 -5.76 -3.71
N ARG A 48 -9.29 -5.35 -4.82
CA ARG A 48 -8.73 -5.47 -6.16
C ARG A 48 -7.56 -4.51 -6.39
N GLU A 49 -7.70 -3.24 -6.02
CA GLU A 49 -6.64 -2.25 -6.23
C GLU A 49 -5.44 -2.49 -5.31
N LEU A 50 -5.66 -2.97 -4.08
CA LEU A 50 -4.58 -3.39 -3.18
C LEU A 50 -3.74 -4.52 -3.80
N GLY A 51 -4.39 -5.49 -4.45
CA GLY A 51 -3.65 -6.54 -5.16
C GLY A 51 -2.87 -6.08 -6.38
N ARG A 52 -3.30 -4.98 -7.01
CA ARG A 52 -2.53 -4.33 -8.08
C ARG A 52 -1.35 -3.53 -7.53
N ALA A 53 -1.55 -2.87 -6.38
CA ALA A 53 -0.51 -2.12 -5.71
C ALA A 53 0.62 -3.02 -5.20
N ARG A 54 0.32 -4.28 -4.85
CA ARG A 54 1.28 -5.28 -4.31
C ARG A 54 2.08 -4.74 -3.12
N ASP A 55 1.44 -3.87 -2.35
CA ASP A 55 2.07 -3.28 -1.17
C ASP A 55 2.04 -4.31 -0.03
N PRO A 56 3.20 -4.69 0.54
CA PRO A 56 3.27 -5.61 1.66
C PRO A 56 2.44 -5.18 2.87
N LEU A 57 2.24 -3.87 3.07
CA LEU A 57 1.42 -3.34 4.16
C LEU A 57 -0.05 -3.76 4.05
N SER A 58 -0.51 -4.13 2.86
CA SER A 58 -1.90 -4.54 2.62
C SER A 58 -2.19 -6.00 2.99
N ILE A 59 -1.15 -6.83 3.21
CA ILE A 59 -1.30 -8.28 3.39
C ILE A 59 -2.19 -8.61 4.59
N GLU A 60 -1.94 -7.99 5.75
CA GLU A 60 -2.73 -8.22 6.96
C GLU A 60 -4.21 -7.87 6.74
N PHE A 61 -4.48 -6.73 6.10
CA PHE A 61 -5.85 -6.29 5.79
C PHE A 61 -6.54 -7.17 4.75
N LEU A 62 -5.79 -7.73 3.80
CA LEU A 62 -6.31 -8.68 2.82
C LEU A 62 -6.63 -10.03 3.46
N ILE A 63 -5.86 -10.46 4.46
CA ILE A 63 -6.17 -11.66 5.25
C ILE A 63 -7.50 -11.49 5.98
N ASP A 64 -7.75 -10.32 6.57
CA ASP A 64 -9.05 -10.01 7.17
C ASP A 64 -10.17 -9.98 6.13
N ALA A 65 -9.91 -9.44 4.94
CA ALA A 65 -10.88 -9.39 3.84
C ALA A 65 -11.27 -10.79 3.30
N LEU A 66 -10.52 -11.85 3.60
CA LEU A 66 -10.93 -13.24 3.33
C LEU A 66 -12.16 -13.66 4.14
N LYS A 67 -12.47 -12.96 5.24
CA LYS A 67 -13.63 -13.22 6.10
C LYS A 67 -14.81 -12.29 5.80
N ASP A 68 -14.71 -11.45 4.78
CA ASP A 68 -15.76 -10.50 4.43
C ASP A 68 -17.09 -11.21 4.11
N GLU A 69 -18.20 -10.61 4.53
CA GLU A 69 -19.56 -11.09 4.25
C GLU A 69 -19.81 -11.27 2.75
N HIS A 70 -19.24 -10.40 1.92
CA HIS A 70 -19.53 -10.34 0.50
C HIS A 70 -18.59 -11.28 -0.28
N PRO A 71 -19.12 -12.28 -1.01
CA PRO A 71 -18.30 -13.31 -1.67
C PRO A 71 -17.24 -12.77 -2.62
N ARG A 72 -17.54 -11.69 -3.35
CA ARG A 72 -16.57 -11.08 -4.27
C ARG A 72 -15.37 -10.47 -3.56
N VAL A 73 -15.54 -9.91 -2.35
CA VAL A 73 -14.41 -9.36 -1.57
C VAL A 73 -13.45 -10.50 -1.22
N ARG A 74 -13.98 -11.62 -0.71
CA ARG A 74 -13.19 -12.82 -0.40
C ARG A 74 -12.44 -13.36 -1.61
N ILE A 75 -13.09 -13.43 -2.78
CA ILE A 75 -12.46 -13.88 -4.03
C ILE A 75 -11.29 -12.97 -4.41
N PHE A 76 -11.44 -11.65 -4.35
CA PHE A 76 -10.35 -10.74 -4.68
C PHE A 76 -9.22 -10.81 -3.65
N ALA A 77 -9.53 -10.90 -2.36
CA ALA A 77 -8.54 -11.08 -1.32
C ALA A 77 -7.71 -12.35 -1.53
N ALA A 78 -8.37 -13.49 -1.80
CA ALA A 78 -7.68 -14.76 -2.09
C ALA A 78 -6.79 -14.64 -3.33
N ARG A 79 -7.35 -14.15 -4.45
CA ARG A 79 -6.58 -13.99 -5.70
C ARG A 79 -5.38 -13.05 -5.55
N THR A 80 -5.47 -12.07 -4.66
CA THR A 80 -4.36 -11.17 -4.37
C THR A 80 -3.27 -11.85 -3.55
N LEU A 81 -3.64 -12.68 -2.57
CA LEU A 81 -2.70 -13.36 -1.69
C LEU A 81 -1.99 -14.56 -2.35
N GLY A 82 -2.56 -15.11 -3.43
CA GLY A 82 -2.00 -16.23 -4.20
C GLY A 82 -2.74 -17.54 -3.96
#